data_AF-A0A9D2SFQ2-F1
#
_entry.id   AF-A0A9D2SFQ2-F1
#
_cell.length_a   1.000
_cell.length_b   1.000
_cell.length_c   1.000
_cell.angle_alpha   90.00
_cell.angle_beta   90.00
_cell.angle_gamma   90.00
#
_symmetry.space_group_name_H-M   'P 1'
#
loop_
_entity.id
_entity.type
_entity.pdbx_description
1 polymer ?
#
loop_
_entity_poly.entity_id
_entity_poly.type
_entity_poly.pdbx_seq_one_letter_code
_entity_poly.pdbx_strand_id
1 'polypeptide(L)' 'MEQKLRRNNTLGNNLKALRKAAGLTQVQAVAQLQLLGIDISREILSQTENGRYNVPVSLLKAFKQIYKVASYDQFFQGI' A
#
# COMPACT_ATOMS: atom_id res chain seq x y z
N MET A 1 -0.46 -20.24 -5.05
CA MET A 1 0.57 -19.18 -5.14
C MET A 1 -0.12 -17.83 -5.10
N GLU A 2 0.38 -16.90 -4.28
CA GLU A 2 -0.17 -15.54 -4.19
C GLU A 2 0.24 -14.71 -5.40
N GLN A 3 -0.71 -14.01 -6.03
CA GLN A 3 -0.44 -13.08 -7.13
C GLN A 3 0.08 -11.74 -6.58
N LYS A 4 1.03 -11.14 -7.31
CA LYS A 4 1.68 -9.88 -6.93
C LYS A 4 1.76 -8.95 -8.12
N LEU A 5 1.43 -7.68 -7.91
CA LEU A 5 1.72 -6.61 -8.86
C LEU A 5 3.23 -6.40 -8.91
N ARG A 6 3.77 -6.25 -10.12
CA ARG A 6 5.18 -5.91 -10.29
C ARG A 6 5.45 -4.53 -9.73
N ARG A 7 6.63 -4.36 -9.13
CA ARG A 7 7.12 -3.09 -8.62
C ARG A 7 6.95 -1.98 -9.66
N ASN A 8 6.40 -0.85 -9.25
CA ASN A 8 6.07 0.26 -10.12
C ASN A 8 6.13 1.57 -9.31
N ASN A 9 6.89 2.55 -9.80
CA ASN A 9 7.09 3.82 -9.10
C ASN A 9 5.81 4.64 -9.01
N THR A 10 4.99 4.67 -10.07
CA THR A 10 3.70 5.37 -10.08
C THR A 10 2.75 4.75 -9.06
N LEU A 11 2.67 3.42 -8.99
CA LEU A 11 1.87 2.72 -7.99
C LEU A 11 2.35 3.05 -6.56
N GLY A 12 3.67 3.02 -6.32
CA GLY A 12 4.25 3.39 -5.02
C GLY A 12 3.89 4.83 -4.61
N ASN A 13 4.02 5.78 -5.55
CA ASN A 13 3.67 7.18 -5.33
C ASN A 13 2.17 7.34 -5.01
N ASN A 14 1.30 6.61 -5.72
CA ASN A 14 -0.15 6.62 -5.47
C ASN A 14 -0.48 6.07 -4.08
N LEU A 15 0.14 4.95 -3.67
CA LEU A 15 -0.01 4.41 -2.32
C LEU A 15 0.41 5.42 -1.25
N LYS A 16 1.54 6.10 -1.45
CA LYS A 16 2.04 7.15 -0.55
C LYS A 16 1.09 8.35 -0.46
N ALA A 17 0.54 8.79 -1.59
CA ALA A 17 -0.42 9.88 -1.64
C ALA A 17 -1.71 9.52 -0.90
N LEU A 18 -2.24 8.32 -1.15
CA LEU A 18 -3.46 7.81 -0.50
C LEU A 18 -3.26 7.63 1.01
N ARG A 19 -2.11 7.11 1.45
CA ARG A 19 -1.78 7.04 2.89
C ARG A 19 -1.82 8.41 3.55
N LYS A 20 -1.21 9.41 2.91
CA LYS A 20 -1.20 10.79 3.42
C LYS A 20 -2.61 11.39 3.43
N ALA A 21 -3.41 11.14 2.40
CA ALA A 21 -4.80 11.58 2.33
C ALA A 21 -5.67 10.95 3.43
N ALA A 22 -5.37 9.71 3.82
CA ALA A 22 -5.98 9.04 4.97
C ALA A 22 -5.46 9.55 6.33
N GLY A 23 -4.53 10.51 6.36
CA GLY A 23 -3.96 11.09 7.58
C GLY A 23 -3.01 10.15 8.34
N LEU A 24 -2.48 9.13 7.69
CA LEU A 24 -1.66 8.10 8.35
C LEU A 24 -0.16 8.33 8.13
N THR A 25 0.62 8.18 9.21
CA THR A 25 2.07 7.95 9.10
C THR A 25 2.35 6.51 8.62
N GLN A 26 3.57 6.23 8.18
CA GLN A 26 3.95 4.86 7.80
C GLN A 26 3.85 3.89 8.99
N VAL A 27 4.21 4.35 10.20
CA VAL A 27 4.11 3.53 11.42
C VAL A 27 2.66 3.21 11.74
N GLN A 28 1.75 4.18 11.65
CA GLN A 28 0.32 3.96 11.87
C GLN A 28 -0.29 3.03 10.81
N ALA A 29 0.09 3.19 9.54
CA ALA A 29 -0.36 2.29 8.48
C ALA A 29 0.12 0.85 8.72
N VAL A 30 1.39 0.66 9.11
CA VAL A 30 1.93 -0.66 9.47
C VAL A 30 1.16 -1.28 10.64
N ALA A 31 0.92 -0.52 11.71
CA ALA A 31 0.16 -1.02 12.85
C ALA A 31 -1.23 -1.51 12.43
N GLN A 32 -1.93 -0.76 11.56
CA GLN A 32 -3.22 -1.20 11.03
C GLN A 32 -3.12 -2.43 10.13
N LEU A 33 -2.08 -2.54 9.29
CA LEU A 33 -1.84 -3.73 8.46
C LEU A 33 -1.61 -4.98 9.33
N GLN A 34 -0.84 -4.85 10.42
CA GLN A 34 -0.59 -5.94 11.35
C GLN A 34 -1.87 -6.38 12.07
N LEU A 35 -2.76 -5.44 12.44
CA LEU A 35 -4.09 -5.77 12.99
C LEU A 35 -4.98 -6.53 11.99
N LEU A 36 -4.73 -6.38 10.68
CA LEU A 36 -5.40 -7.15 9.63
C LEU A 36 -4.68 -8.49 9.31
N GLY A 37 -3.68 -8.88 10.12
CA GLY A 37 -2.89 -10.10 9.93
C GLY A 37 -1.82 -10.00 8.85
N ILE A 38 -1.50 -8.80 8.37
CA ILE A 38 -0.43 -8.56 7.40
C ILE A 38 0.83 -8.13 8.16
N ASP A 39 1.74 -9.09 8.37
CA ASP A 39 3.02 -8.80 9.00
C ASP A 39 3.97 -8.10 8.02
N ILE A 40 4.23 -6.82 8.29
CA ILE A 40 5.07 -5.96 7.45
C ILE A 40 5.77 -4.93 8.34
N SER A 41 7.02 -4.59 8.01
CA SER A 41 7.75 -3.53 8.72
C SER A 41 7.54 -2.16 8.08
N ARG A 42 7.80 -1.09 8.84
CA ARG A 42 7.81 0.29 8.32
C ARG A 42 8.77 0.48 7.16
N GLU A 43 9.91 -0.21 7.18
CA GLU A 43 10.87 -0.17 6.09
C GLU A 43 10.29 -0.77 4.80
N ILE A 44 9.65 -1.94 4.89
CA ILE A 44 9.03 -2.59 3.72
C ILE A 44 7.90 -1.70 3.16
N LEU A 45 7.08 -1.09 4.01
CA LEU A 45 6.07 -0.12 3.56
C LEU A 45 6.73 1.06 2.84
N SER A 46 7.80 1.63 3.40
CA SER A 46 8.54 2.74 2.77
C SER A 46 9.11 2.37 1.41
N GLN A 47 9.73 1.19 1.28
CA GLN A 47 10.25 0.70 0.01
C GLN A 47 9.14 0.39 -1.01
N THR A 48 7.98 -0.09 -0.54
CA THR A 48 6.78 -0.29 -1.35
C THR A 48 6.28 1.03 -1.92
N GLU A 49 6.19 2.07 -1.08
CA GLU A 49 5.83 3.44 -1.49
C GLU A 49 6.86 4.09 -2.43
N ASN A 50 8.10 3.63 -2.41
CA ASN A 50 9.13 4.06 -3.37
C ASN A 50 9.20 3.17 -4.62
N GLY A 51 8.23 2.27 -4.82
CA GLY A 51 8.15 1.40 -6.00
C GLY A 51 9.24 0.34 -6.08
N ARG A 52 9.89 -0.01 -4.96
CA ARG A 52 11.01 -0.97 -4.93
C ARG A 52 10.57 -2.43 -4.80
N TYR A 53 9.40 -2.67 -4.22
CA TYR A 53 8.86 -4.01 -4.02
C TYR A 53 7.63 -4.32 -4.88
N ASN A 54 7.46 -5.60 -5.19
CA ASN A 54 6.21 -6.12 -5.74
C ASN A 54 5.13 -6.06 -4.65
N VAL A 55 3.91 -5.72 -5.03
CA VAL A 55 2.78 -5.57 -4.09
C VAL A 55 1.89 -6.80 -4.18
N PRO A 56 1.83 -7.64 -3.14
CA PRO A 56 0.82 -8.70 -3.05
C PRO A 56 -0.61 -8.18 -3.21
N VAL A 57 -1.46 -8.96 -3.87
CA VAL A 57 -2.90 -8.62 -3.97
C VAL A 57 -3.56 -8.54 -2.59
N SER A 58 -3.12 -9.38 -1.64
CA SER A 58 -3.53 -9.33 -0.23
C SER A 58 -3.21 -7.99 0.43
N LEU A 59 -1.97 -7.50 0.24
CA LEU A 59 -1.52 -6.21 0.73
C LEU A 59 -2.27 -5.05 0.04
N LEU A 60 -2.53 -5.14 -1.25
CA LEU A 60 -3.32 -4.14 -1.99
C LEU A 60 -4.76 -4.03 -1.45
N LYS A 61 -5.38 -5.17 -1.13
CA LYS A 61 -6.71 -5.20 -0.49
C LYS A 61 -6.67 -4.55 0.91
N ALA A 62 -5.62 -4.83 1.69
CA ALA A 62 -5.44 -4.21 3.00
C ALA A 62 -5.24 -2.70 2.90
N PHE A 63 -4.45 -2.21 1.93
CA PHE A 63 -4.31 -0.78 1.64
C PHE A 63 -5.64 -0.11 1.34
N LYS A 64 -6.49 -0.73 0.51
CA LYS A 64 -7.82 -0.20 0.22
C LYS A 64 -8.63 0.05 1.50
N GLN A 65 -8.59 -0.91 2.42
CA GLN A 65 -9.33 -0.84 3.67
C GLN A 65 -8.78 0.27 4.59
N ILE A 66 -7.47 0.31 4.84
CA ILE A 66 -6.88 1.26 5.80
C ILE A 66 -6.81 2.69 5.24
N TYR A 67 -6.68 2.85 3.92
CA TYR A 67 -6.66 4.17 3.26
C TYR A 67 -8.07 4.66 2.90
N LYS A 68 -9.12 3.88 3.21
CA LYS A 68 -10.54 4.22 2.97
C LYS A 68 -10.82 4.60 1.51
N VAL A 69 -10.21 3.86 0.59
CA VAL A 69 -10.28 4.11 -0.86
C VAL A 69 -11.52 3.44 -1.43
N ALA A 70 -12.35 4.19 -2.16
CA ALA A 70 -13.60 3.66 -2.71
C ALA A 70 -13.36 2.65 -3.85
N SER A 71 -12.46 2.98 -4.78
CA SER A 71 -12.10 2.13 -5.93
C SER A 71 -10.60 1.85 -6.05
N TYR A 72 -10.24 0.68 -6.57
CA TYR A 72 -8.84 0.35 -6.85
C TYR A 72 -8.21 1.25 -7.91
N ASP A 73 -9.00 1.90 -8.77
CA ASP A 73 -8.51 2.85 -9.79
C ASP A 73 -7.62 3.96 -9.21
N GLN A 74 -7.85 4.33 -7.94
CA GLN A 74 -7.03 5.34 -7.27
C GLN A 74 -5.57 4.90 -7.08
N PHE A 75 -5.30 3.59 -7.01
CA PHE A 75 -3.93 3.05 -6.97
C PHE A 75 -3.24 3.11 -8.34
N PHE A 76 -4.01 3.12 -9.42
CA PHE A 76 -3.51 3.04 -10.80
C PHE A 76 -3.63 4.36 -11.57
N GLN A 77 -3.85 5.48 -10.88
CA GLN A 77 -3.85 6.79 -11.53
C GLN A 77 -2.51 7.04 -12.24
N GLY A 78 -2.58 7.30 -13.55
CA GLY A 78 -1.39 7.53 -14.38
C GLY A 78 -0.60 6.27 -14.77
N ILE A 79 -1.23 5.09 -14.74
CA ILE A 79 -0.67 3.80 -15.22
C ILE A 79 -1.42 3.35 -16.47
#